data_AF-A0A8G1QT92-F1
#
_entry.id   AF-A0A8G1QT92-F1
#
_cell.length_a   1.000
_cell.length_b   1.000
_cell.length_c   1.000
_cell.angle_alpha   90.00
_cell.angle_beta   90.00
_cell.angle_gamma   90.00
#
_symmetry.space_group_name_H-M   'P 1'
#
loop_
_entity.id
_entity.type
_entity.pdbx_description
1 polymer ?
#
loop_
_entity_poly.entity_id
_entity_poly.type
_entity_poly.pdbx_seq_one_letter_code
_entity_poly.pdbx_strand_id
1 'polypeptide(L)'
;MDKSRRTRKSTKKSKTGCRTCRLRHVKCDETPGTCQRCTSTGRKCDGYDAERLPNRRTTATLTELVPGIAHRFGWKLTSDEQRCISFFQNRIGPSIVAYFDCVLWQRLVLQLSQVEPAAFHALVAFSAVYADYEARGILVNKDNLDSALQRFALDQCGRAYKWLHSRSASQDPGFRDIMLVCCVLFIMTEWMRGQYDTAKVHLKNGLRILEGDETLTAATAAFSSVFGQCLGESLASLKVQSTYFGIEEPKQPQCPKNPDPGTPILDDKIFYSLLDARLTFEPLMGEIFQFHLFTSRLSEEETSLNYGQLSDIQFELSSRLNRFAIALELFCISSFEQLPRNAQRSLRTMQLHQQVLSIVVNLSLLGHEHDVLDFYNPSFEHILSLTEAIIASFTNRPSVCLDMGVILPLSFVVTRCREPLIRARALRVLRSWPHREGPWESSFIAECASRPQDSGDPFLAMLV
;
A
#
# COMPACT_ATOMS: atom_id res chain seq x y z
N MET A 1 55.55 35.86 19.99
CA MET A 1 55.24 35.06 18.79
C MET A 1 53.85 34.47 18.95
N ASP A 2 52.82 35.16 18.45
CA ASP A 2 51.44 34.71 18.52
C ASP A 2 51.08 33.94 17.24
N LYS A 3 50.79 32.64 17.37
CA LYS A 3 50.41 31.78 16.24
C LYS A 3 48.91 31.97 15.98
N SER A 4 48.59 32.97 15.16
CA SER A 4 47.26 33.13 14.56
C SER A 4 46.76 31.79 13.98
N ARG A 5 45.74 31.20 14.61
CA ARG A 5 45.02 30.02 14.10
C ARG A 5 44.44 30.37 12.72
N ARG A 6 45.00 29.76 11.66
CA ARG A 6 44.42 29.81 10.30
C ARG A 6 42.99 29.25 10.33
N THR A 7 41.99 30.13 10.32
CA THR A 7 40.61 29.74 10.05
C THR A 7 40.48 29.35 8.57
N ARG A 8 39.96 28.14 8.32
CA ARG A 8 39.82 27.57 6.98
C ARG A 8 38.90 28.46 6.13
N LYS A 9 39.39 29.02 5.01
CA LYS A 9 38.56 29.77 4.05
C LYS A 9 37.38 28.90 3.60
N SER A 10 36.15 29.30 3.96
CA SER A 10 34.92 28.64 3.50
C SER A 10 34.84 28.74 1.97
N THR A 11 35.07 27.63 1.30
CA THR A 11 34.95 27.53 -0.16
C THR A 11 33.52 27.12 -0.50
N LYS A 12 32.89 27.77 -1.50
CA LYS A 12 31.57 27.35 -1.99
C LYS A 12 31.64 25.86 -2.36
N LYS A 13 30.82 25.03 -1.68
CA LYS A 13 30.73 23.58 -1.94
C LYS A 13 30.30 23.37 -3.41
N SER A 14 30.99 22.47 -4.13
CA SER A 14 30.57 22.16 -5.50
C SER A 14 29.19 21.49 -5.46
N LYS A 15 28.25 22.00 -6.27
CA LYS A 15 26.87 21.48 -6.31
C LYS A 15 26.78 20.19 -7.13
N THR A 16 27.74 19.93 -8.00
CA THR A 16 27.76 18.84 -8.97
C THR A 16 28.86 17.82 -8.68
N GLY A 17 29.50 17.90 -7.51
CA GLY A 17 30.60 17.01 -7.16
C GLY A 17 30.16 15.56 -6.94
N CYS A 18 31.08 14.62 -7.19
CA CYS A 18 30.85 13.20 -6.98
C CYS A 18 30.47 12.91 -5.52
N ARG A 19 29.77 11.80 -5.29
CA ARG A 19 29.30 11.38 -3.96
C ARG A 19 30.45 11.28 -2.96
N THR A 20 31.53 10.60 -3.34
CA THR A 20 32.70 10.39 -2.47
C THR A 20 33.33 11.72 -2.01
N CYS A 21 33.46 12.71 -2.90
CA CYS A 21 33.98 14.04 -2.52
C CYS A 21 33.03 14.79 -1.59
N ARG A 22 31.71 14.70 -1.84
CA ARG A 22 30.69 15.35 -0.99
C ARG A 22 30.65 14.75 0.42
N LEU A 23 30.67 13.43 0.53
CA LEU A 23 30.72 12.71 1.82
C LEU A 23 31.99 13.02 2.61
N ARG A 24 33.06 13.42 1.92
CA ARG A 24 34.33 13.88 2.52
C ARG A 24 34.36 15.39 2.79
N HIS A 25 33.32 16.13 2.40
CA HIS A 25 33.26 17.58 2.43
C HIS A 25 34.45 18.27 1.74
N VAL A 26 34.89 17.72 0.59
CA VAL A 26 35.94 18.31 -0.25
C VAL A 26 35.37 18.72 -1.61
N LYS A 27 35.93 19.79 -2.22
CA LYS A 27 35.57 20.20 -3.59
C LYS A 27 35.87 19.05 -4.56
N CYS A 28 34.93 18.70 -5.43
CA CYS A 28 35.17 17.75 -6.51
C CYS A 28 35.73 18.48 -7.73
N ASP A 29 36.58 17.79 -8.49
CA ASP A 29 37.11 18.24 -9.78
C ASP A 29 36.15 17.98 -10.95
N GLU A 30 35.09 17.20 -10.73
CA GLU A 30 33.98 16.98 -11.69
C GLU A 30 34.38 16.31 -13.01
N THR A 31 35.55 15.63 -13.04
CA THR A 31 35.98 14.82 -14.19
C THR A 31 34.95 13.73 -14.53
N PRO A 32 34.59 13.52 -15.81
CA PRO A 32 33.63 12.50 -16.23
C PRO A 32 33.96 11.09 -15.74
N GLY A 33 32.93 10.33 -15.35
CA GLY A 33 33.07 8.98 -14.80
C GLY A 33 33.63 8.99 -13.37
N THR A 34 34.95 9.04 -13.23
CA THR A 34 35.63 9.04 -11.92
C THR A 34 36.41 10.31 -11.68
N CYS A 35 36.25 10.88 -10.48
CA CYS A 35 36.88 12.14 -10.10
C CYS A 35 38.37 11.94 -9.81
N GLN A 36 39.22 12.84 -10.29
CA GLN A 36 40.66 12.76 -10.06
C GLN A 36 41.02 12.90 -8.58
N ARG A 37 40.25 13.68 -7.79
CA ARG A 37 40.43 13.75 -6.33
C ARG A 37 40.12 12.46 -5.57
N CYS A 38 39.40 11.56 -6.20
CA CYS A 38 39.05 10.26 -5.65
C CYS A 38 40.19 9.29 -5.97
N THR A 39 40.48 9.14 -7.27
CA THR A 39 41.49 8.23 -7.81
C THR A 39 42.90 8.57 -7.34
N SER A 40 43.31 9.84 -7.35
CA SER A 40 44.63 10.29 -6.86
C SER A 40 44.87 9.98 -5.38
N THR A 41 43.82 9.74 -4.61
CA THR A 41 43.92 9.37 -3.20
C THR A 41 43.65 7.89 -2.95
N GLY A 42 43.62 7.07 -4.00
CA GLY A 42 43.36 5.63 -3.95
C GLY A 42 41.93 5.26 -3.55
N ARG A 43 40.97 6.20 -3.60
CA ARG A 43 39.58 5.97 -3.18
C ARG A 43 38.71 5.62 -4.38
N LYS A 44 37.80 4.65 -4.20
CA LYS A 44 36.71 4.40 -5.14
C LYS A 44 35.85 5.67 -5.29
N CYS A 45 35.64 6.10 -6.52
CA CYS A 45 34.71 7.19 -6.83
C CYS A 45 33.33 6.59 -7.07
N ASP A 46 32.38 6.89 -6.19
CA ASP A 46 31.00 6.39 -6.28
C ASP A 46 30.15 7.16 -7.32
N GLY A 47 30.82 7.87 -8.24
CA GLY A 47 30.21 8.63 -9.32
C GLY A 47 29.44 9.87 -8.86
N TYR A 48 28.70 10.42 -9.81
CA TYR A 48 27.88 11.63 -9.66
C TYR A 48 26.42 11.24 -9.48
N ASP A 49 25.68 11.99 -8.66
CA ASP A 49 24.22 11.81 -8.60
C ASP A 49 23.63 12.45 -9.85
N ALA A 50 22.91 11.68 -10.65
CA ALA A 50 22.19 12.19 -11.83
C ALA A 50 21.08 13.17 -11.38
N GLU A 51 20.42 12.85 -10.27
CA GLU A 51 19.28 13.58 -9.76
C GLU A 51 19.50 14.00 -8.32
N ARG A 52 19.13 15.25 -8.00
CA ARG A 52 19.34 15.86 -6.69
C ARG A 52 18.12 16.63 -6.22
N LEU A 53 17.86 16.55 -4.92
CA LEU A 53 16.78 17.30 -4.31
C LEU A 53 17.15 18.79 -4.18
N PRO A 54 16.24 19.71 -4.53
CA PRO A 54 16.47 21.14 -4.36
C PRO A 54 16.69 21.52 -2.89
N ASN A 55 17.25 22.72 -2.70
CA ASN A 55 17.64 23.18 -1.37
C ASN A 55 16.41 23.44 -0.47
N ARG A 56 16.63 23.43 0.85
CA ARG A 56 15.63 23.34 1.95
C ARG A 56 14.34 24.18 1.83
N ARG A 57 14.34 25.27 1.06
CA ARG A 57 13.15 26.12 0.84
C ARG A 57 12.06 25.44 0.01
N THR A 58 12.38 24.43 -0.80
CA THR A 58 11.43 23.75 -1.70
C THR A 58 10.97 22.38 -1.19
N THR A 59 11.60 21.85 -0.13
CA THR A 59 11.26 20.54 0.48
C THR A 59 10.93 20.71 1.97
N ALA A 60 9.95 21.55 2.29
CA ALA A 60 9.62 21.93 3.68
C ALA A 60 9.24 20.73 4.56
N THR A 61 8.76 19.63 3.96
CA THR A 61 8.37 18.39 4.62
C THR A 61 9.57 17.52 5.03
N LEU A 62 10.75 17.68 4.40
CA LEU A 62 11.93 16.85 4.65
C LEU A 62 12.88 17.49 5.68
N THR A 63 12.91 16.97 6.90
CA THR A 63 13.83 17.38 7.98
C THR A 63 15.17 16.65 7.92
N GLU A 64 16.22 17.20 8.53
CA GLU A 64 17.52 16.51 8.66
C GLU A 64 17.42 15.34 9.66
N LEU A 65 18.26 14.31 9.46
CA LEU A 65 18.32 13.15 10.35
C LEU A 65 19.12 13.48 11.61
N VAL A 66 18.68 12.96 12.76
CA VAL A 66 19.45 13.08 14.02
C VAL A 66 20.82 12.37 13.85
N PRO A 67 21.95 13.02 14.19
CA PRO A 67 23.30 12.49 13.91
C PRO A 67 23.56 11.05 14.40
N GLY A 68 22.99 10.66 15.55
CA GLY A 68 23.16 9.32 16.12
C GLY A 68 22.54 8.18 15.30
N ILE A 69 21.54 8.46 14.47
CA ILE A 69 20.85 7.45 13.66
C ILE A 69 21.61 7.16 12.36
N ALA A 70 22.29 8.17 11.80
CA ALA A 70 23.09 8.02 10.59
C ALA A 70 24.21 6.97 10.76
N HIS A 71 24.71 6.80 11.99
CA HIS A 71 25.74 5.80 12.33
C HIS A 71 25.24 4.35 12.32
N ARG A 72 23.93 4.10 12.26
CA ARG A 72 23.36 2.74 12.19
C ARG A 72 23.46 2.13 10.78
N PHE A 73 23.76 2.93 9.77
CA PHE A 73 23.93 2.47 8.40
C PHE A 73 25.38 2.04 8.17
N GLY A 74 25.57 0.89 7.49
CA GLY A 74 26.89 0.37 7.15
C GLY A 74 27.68 1.22 6.13
N TRP A 75 27.10 2.33 5.67
CA TRP A 75 27.68 3.24 4.68
C TRP A 75 27.37 4.70 4.99
N LYS A 76 28.11 5.60 4.34
CA LYS A 76 27.90 7.04 4.48
C LYS A 76 26.74 7.51 3.61
N LEU A 77 25.81 8.23 4.24
CA LEU A 77 24.61 8.79 3.60
C LEU A 77 24.86 10.19 3.06
N THR A 78 24.32 10.50 1.89
CA THR A 78 24.24 11.89 1.38
C THR A 78 23.20 12.71 2.15
N SER A 79 23.23 14.04 2.01
CA SER A 79 22.23 14.93 2.63
C SER A 79 20.80 14.63 2.18
N ASP A 80 20.64 14.19 0.93
CA ASP A 80 19.34 13.98 0.31
C ASP A 80 18.73 12.66 0.82
N GLU A 81 19.55 11.61 0.91
CA GLU A 81 19.20 10.34 1.56
C GLU A 81 18.86 10.50 3.04
N GLN A 82 19.66 11.26 3.80
CA GLN A 82 19.39 11.50 5.22
C GLN A 82 18.03 12.18 5.44
N ARG A 83 17.68 13.14 4.57
CA ARG A 83 16.39 13.81 4.59
C ARG A 83 15.22 12.83 4.37
N CYS A 84 15.34 11.94 3.40
CA CYS A 84 14.32 10.91 3.13
C CYS A 84 14.17 9.92 4.30
N ILE A 85 15.27 9.46 4.90
CA ILE A 85 15.22 8.57 6.07
C ILE A 85 14.57 9.26 7.28
N SER A 86 14.93 10.53 7.52
CA SER A 86 14.32 11.33 8.59
C SER A 86 12.82 11.49 8.37
N PHE A 87 12.40 11.74 7.12
CA PHE A 87 10.98 11.83 6.77
C PHE A 87 10.24 10.51 7.00
N PHE A 88 10.84 9.38 6.60
CA PHE A 88 10.25 8.06 6.86
C PHE A 88 10.03 7.83 8.35
N GLN A 89 11.04 8.07 9.19
CA GLN A 89 10.98 7.81 10.63
C GLN A 89 9.99 8.71 11.36
N ASN A 90 9.93 9.98 10.98
CA ASN A 90 9.16 10.98 11.72
C ASN A 90 7.75 11.20 11.17
N ARG A 91 7.47 10.79 9.93
CA ARG A 91 6.16 11.03 9.27
C ARG A 91 5.52 9.75 8.77
N ILE A 92 6.21 8.98 7.91
CA ILE A 92 5.61 7.81 7.26
C ILE A 92 5.35 6.68 8.28
N GLY A 93 6.37 6.28 9.03
CA GLY A 93 6.29 5.18 10.01
C GLY A 93 5.16 5.37 11.03
N PRO A 94 5.08 6.52 11.74
CA PRO A 94 3.98 6.81 12.67
C PRO A 94 2.61 6.83 12.00
N SER A 95 2.50 7.33 10.77
CA SER A 95 1.22 7.43 10.05
C SER A 95 0.68 6.05 9.64
N ILE A 96 1.55 5.15 9.16
CA ILE A 96 1.13 3.80 8.78
C ILE A 96 0.70 2.99 10.01
N VAL A 97 1.42 3.13 11.13
CA VAL A 97 1.09 2.42 12.38
C VAL A 97 -0.17 2.96 13.02
N ALA A 98 -0.43 4.25 12.85
CA ALA A 98 -1.70 4.80 13.25
C ALA A 98 -2.80 3.99 12.58
N TYR A 99 -2.77 3.71 11.28
CA TYR A 99 -3.82 2.92 10.63
C TYR A 99 -3.85 1.43 11.05
N PHE A 100 -2.71 0.72 11.02
CA PHE A 100 -2.63 -0.72 11.28
C PHE A 100 -1.47 -1.11 12.20
N ASP A 101 -1.60 -2.21 12.95
CA ASP A 101 -0.52 -2.84 13.73
C ASP A 101 0.50 -3.53 12.81
N CYS A 102 1.19 -2.75 11.96
CA CYS A 102 2.07 -3.34 10.97
C CYS A 102 3.52 -3.36 11.49
N VAL A 103 3.91 -4.50 12.08
CA VAL A 103 5.30 -4.85 12.46
C VAL A 103 6.27 -4.65 11.27
N LEU A 104 5.75 -4.83 10.05
CA LEU A 104 6.44 -4.59 8.78
C LEU A 104 7.15 -3.23 8.73
N TRP A 105 6.47 -2.14 9.10
CA TRP A 105 7.00 -0.79 8.82
C TRP A 105 7.92 -0.29 9.92
N GLN A 106 7.57 -0.53 11.19
CA GLN A 106 8.34 0.00 12.32
C GLN A 106 9.65 -0.72 12.54
N ARG A 107 9.64 -2.05 12.38
CA ARG A 107 10.81 -2.89 12.66
C ARG A 107 11.43 -3.38 11.37
N LEU A 108 10.64 -3.96 10.47
CA LEU A 108 11.16 -4.68 9.32
C LEU A 108 11.86 -3.80 8.28
N VAL A 109 11.10 -2.89 7.67
CA VAL A 109 11.59 -2.05 6.58
C VAL A 109 12.76 -1.20 7.04
N LEU A 110 12.67 -0.61 8.23
CA LEU A 110 13.73 0.24 8.76
C LEU A 110 15.00 -0.55 9.11
N GLN A 111 14.88 -1.67 9.83
CA GLN A 111 16.06 -2.47 10.20
C GLN A 111 16.73 -3.05 8.96
N LEU A 112 15.95 -3.60 8.02
CA LEU A 112 16.50 -4.16 6.79
C LEU A 112 17.19 -3.09 5.95
N SER A 113 16.61 -1.88 5.86
CA SER A 113 17.23 -0.75 5.15
C SER A 113 18.56 -0.27 5.77
N GLN A 114 18.86 -0.61 7.02
CA GLN A 114 20.13 -0.23 7.67
C GLN A 114 21.27 -1.16 7.28
N VAL A 115 20.96 -2.41 6.94
CA VAL A 115 21.93 -3.47 6.64
C VAL A 115 21.99 -3.80 5.15
N GLU A 116 20.91 -3.60 4.40
CA GLU A 116 20.79 -4.03 3.01
C GLU A 116 20.64 -2.84 2.04
N PRO A 117 21.62 -2.61 1.14
CA PRO A 117 21.62 -1.47 0.22
C PRO A 117 20.42 -1.43 -0.74
N ALA A 118 19.90 -2.59 -1.16
CA ALA A 118 18.73 -2.66 -2.03
C ALA A 118 17.49 -2.11 -1.33
N ALA A 119 17.18 -2.63 -0.14
CA ALA A 119 16.06 -2.17 0.68
C ALA A 119 16.21 -0.70 1.08
N PHE A 120 17.44 -0.26 1.36
CA PHE A 120 17.75 1.15 1.61
C PHE A 120 17.33 2.07 0.47
N HIS A 121 17.79 1.78 -0.74
CA HIS A 121 17.51 2.62 -1.90
C HIS A 121 16.01 2.59 -2.26
N ALA A 122 15.34 1.44 -2.11
CA ALA A 122 13.88 1.36 -2.26
C ALA A 122 13.13 2.21 -1.22
N LEU A 123 13.57 2.20 0.04
CA LEU A 123 12.98 3.02 1.11
C LEU A 123 13.17 4.51 0.86
N VAL A 124 14.36 4.92 0.42
CA VAL A 124 14.65 6.33 0.08
C VAL A 124 13.78 6.79 -1.09
N ALA A 125 13.62 5.94 -2.12
CA ALA A 125 12.75 6.23 -3.26
C ALA A 125 11.29 6.42 -2.82
N PHE A 126 10.75 5.46 -2.06
CA PHE A 126 9.41 5.53 -1.49
C PHE A 126 9.20 6.81 -0.67
N SER A 127 10.16 7.15 0.19
CA SER A 127 10.10 8.36 1.02
C SER A 127 10.08 9.66 0.21
N ALA A 128 10.84 9.70 -0.89
CA ALA A 128 10.87 10.87 -1.78
C ALA A 128 9.53 11.04 -2.53
N VAL A 129 8.96 9.95 -3.04
CA VAL A 129 7.63 9.99 -3.70
C VAL A 129 6.54 10.34 -2.70
N TYR A 130 6.57 9.79 -1.49
CA TYR A 130 5.58 10.13 -0.45
C TYR A 130 5.64 11.61 -0.10
N ALA A 131 6.84 12.17 0.07
CA ALA A 131 7.01 13.60 0.34
C ALA A 131 6.50 14.49 -0.81
N ASP A 132 6.69 14.06 -2.06
CA ASP A 132 6.14 14.71 -3.26
C ASP A 132 4.61 14.63 -3.28
N TYR A 133 4.06 13.46 -2.94
CA TYR A 133 2.63 13.19 -2.87
C TYR A 133 1.93 14.09 -1.83
N GLU A 134 2.50 14.22 -0.63
CA GLU A 134 1.98 15.16 0.38
C GLU A 134 2.12 16.63 -0.04
N ALA A 135 3.25 16.98 -0.66
CA ALA A 135 3.55 18.37 -1.03
C ALA A 135 2.64 18.92 -2.13
N ARG A 136 2.23 18.08 -3.08
CA ARG A 136 1.30 18.47 -4.15
C ARG A 136 -0.11 18.76 -3.63
N GLY A 137 -0.42 18.28 -2.42
CA GLY A 137 -1.80 18.05 -2.02
C GLY A 137 -2.39 16.94 -2.88
N ILE A 138 -3.19 16.08 -2.28
CA ILE A 138 -3.85 14.94 -2.96
C ILE A 138 -4.91 15.42 -4.01
N LEU A 139 -4.92 16.73 -4.30
CA LEU A 139 -5.78 17.43 -5.24
C LEU A 139 -5.07 17.56 -6.59
N VAL A 140 -5.35 16.59 -7.45
CA VAL A 140 -5.38 16.65 -8.92
C VAL A 140 -4.73 17.90 -9.53
N ASN A 141 -3.41 17.83 -9.73
CA ASN A 141 -2.75 18.53 -10.83
C ASN A 141 -1.72 17.57 -11.44
N LYS A 142 -2.18 16.78 -12.42
CA LYS A 142 -1.37 15.83 -13.20
C LYS A 142 -0.30 16.55 -14.04
N ASP A 143 -0.40 17.87 -14.19
CA ASP A 143 0.44 18.66 -15.09
C ASP A 143 1.89 18.86 -14.60
N ASN A 144 2.22 18.46 -13.37
CA ASN A 144 3.56 18.60 -12.80
C ASN A 144 4.15 17.26 -12.32
N LEU A 145 3.98 16.16 -13.06
CA LEU A 145 4.58 14.86 -12.72
C LEU A 145 6.12 14.91 -12.66
N ASP A 146 6.79 15.78 -13.43
CA ASP A 146 8.25 15.90 -13.39
C ASP A 146 8.78 16.78 -12.24
N SER A 147 8.63 16.30 -10.99
CA SER A 147 9.29 16.94 -9.85
C SER A 147 10.69 16.37 -9.62
N ALA A 148 11.57 17.21 -9.06
CA ALA A 148 12.91 16.76 -8.65
C ALA A 148 12.87 15.61 -7.62
N LEU A 149 11.79 15.50 -6.83
CA LEU A 149 11.57 14.38 -5.91
C LEU A 149 11.27 13.08 -6.68
N GLN A 150 10.44 13.13 -7.72
CA GLN A 150 10.15 11.95 -8.55
C GLN A 150 11.39 11.47 -9.32
N ARG A 151 12.15 12.40 -9.92
CA ARG A 151 13.39 12.04 -10.61
C ARG A 151 14.45 11.47 -9.66
N PHE A 152 14.58 12.05 -8.47
CA PHE A 152 15.43 11.48 -7.42
C PHE A 152 14.97 10.09 -6.99
N ALA A 153 13.65 9.88 -6.81
CA ALA A 153 13.11 8.56 -6.47
C ALA A 153 13.41 7.51 -7.54
N LEU A 154 13.28 7.85 -8.82
CA LEU A 154 13.62 6.97 -9.94
C LEU A 154 15.10 6.57 -9.95
N ASP A 155 16.01 7.52 -9.71
CA ASP A 155 17.45 7.23 -9.57
C ASP A 155 17.69 6.25 -8.41
N GLN A 156 16.99 6.42 -7.29
CA GLN A 156 17.09 5.54 -6.13
C GLN A 156 16.51 4.15 -6.42
N CYS A 157 15.36 4.04 -7.10
CA CYS A 157 14.85 2.75 -7.61
C CYS A 157 15.88 2.07 -8.51
N GLY A 158 16.48 2.79 -9.46
CA GLY A 158 17.52 2.26 -10.35
C GLY A 158 18.73 1.70 -9.60
N ARG A 159 19.12 2.34 -8.49
CA ARG A 159 20.19 1.83 -7.60
C ARG A 159 19.76 0.58 -6.85
N ALA A 160 18.55 0.54 -6.32
CA ALA A 160 18.00 -0.64 -5.67
C ALA A 160 18.00 -1.84 -6.62
N TYR A 161 17.54 -1.67 -7.87
CA TYR A 161 17.59 -2.72 -8.89
C TYR A 161 19.00 -3.19 -9.19
N LYS A 162 19.98 -2.28 -9.32
CA LYS A 162 21.38 -2.66 -9.54
C LYS A 162 21.91 -3.56 -8.43
N TRP A 163 21.57 -3.25 -7.17
CA TRP A 163 21.94 -4.08 -6.03
C TRP A 163 21.27 -5.45 -6.06
N LEU A 164 19.96 -5.51 -6.29
CA LEU A 164 19.23 -6.78 -6.41
C LEU A 164 19.79 -7.62 -7.56
N HIS A 165 20.02 -7.01 -8.73
CA HIS A 165 20.54 -7.72 -9.90
C HIS A 165 21.97 -8.24 -9.68
N SER A 166 22.83 -7.46 -9.02
CA SER A 166 24.20 -7.93 -8.70
C SER A 166 24.23 -9.16 -7.80
N ARG A 167 23.14 -9.43 -7.07
CA ARG A 167 22.96 -10.56 -6.17
C ARG A 167 22.01 -11.63 -6.73
N SER A 168 21.60 -11.56 -8.00
CA SER A 168 20.55 -12.45 -8.54
C SER A 168 20.93 -13.93 -8.57
N ALA A 169 22.23 -14.27 -8.50
CA ALA A 169 22.72 -15.65 -8.39
C ALA A 169 23.10 -16.05 -6.94
N SER A 170 22.79 -15.21 -5.95
CA SER A 170 23.08 -15.46 -4.55
C SER A 170 22.20 -16.58 -3.99
N GLN A 171 22.79 -17.49 -3.22
CA GLN A 171 22.08 -18.53 -2.47
C GLN A 171 21.77 -18.08 -1.02
N ASP A 172 21.82 -16.78 -0.74
CA ASP A 172 21.52 -16.24 0.59
C ASP A 172 20.02 -16.45 0.91
N PRO A 173 19.68 -17.21 1.96
CA PRO A 173 18.29 -17.44 2.36
C PRO A 173 17.54 -16.14 2.68
N GLY A 174 18.23 -15.12 3.20
CA GLY A 174 17.64 -13.80 3.51
C GLY A 174 17.44 -12.91 2.27
N PHE A 175 17.94 -13.31 1.10
CA PHE A 175 17.78 -12.51 -0.11
C PHE A 175 16.33 -12.44 -0.60
N ARG A 176 15.56 -13.50 -0.38
CA ARG A 176 14.11 -13.55 -0.66
C ARG A 176 13.37 -12.45 0.08
N ASP A 177 13.62 -12.35 1.37
CA ASP A 177 13.04 -11.38 2.29
C ASP A 177 13.34 -9.93 1.84
N ILE A 178 14.57 -9.69 1.39
CA ILE A 178 14.99 -8.41 0.80
C ILE A 178 14.22 -8.10 -0.48
N MET A 179 14.07 -9.08 -1.37
CA MET A 179 13.30 -8.92 -2.61
C MET A 179 11.84 -8.59 -2.32
N LEU A 180 11.20 -9.28 -1.37
CA LEU A 180 9.80 -9.06 -1.00
C LEU A 180 9.58 -7.67 -0.39
N VAL A 181 10.47 -7.20 0.50
CA VAL A 181 10.43 -5.82 1.01
C VAL A 181 10.58 -4.80 -0.13
N CYS A 182 11.52 -5.04 -1.05
CA CYS A 182 11.68 -4.17 -2.21
C CYS A 182 10.42 -4.17 -3.10
N CYS A 183 9.79 -5.33 -3.34
CA CYS A 183 8.54 -5.44 -4.07
C CYS A 183 7.44 -4.57 -3.43
N VAL A 184 7.21 -4.68 -2.12
CA VAL A 184 6.19 -3.87 -1.43
C VAL A 184 6.49 -2.38 -1.56
N LEU A 185 7.74 -1.96 -1.34
CA LEU A 185 8.14 -0.55 -1.48
C LEU A 185 7.99 -0.04 -2.92
N PHE A 186 8.33 -0.85 -3.93
CA PHE A 186 8.15 -0.50 -5.34
C PHE A 186 6.67 -0.42 -5.72
N ILE A 187 5.84 -1.36 -5.29
CA ILE A 187 4.38 -1.31 -5.53
C ILE A 187 3.80 0.02 -5.05
N MET A 188 4.10 0.42 -3.81
CA MET A 188 3.62 1.70 -3.28
C MET A 188 4.20 2.92 -4.02
N THR A 189 5.49 2.85 -4.36
CA THR A 189 6.16 3.92 -5.11
C THR A 189 5.49 4.11 -6.47
N GLU A 190 5.23 3.03 -7.20
CA GLU A 190 4.59 3.07 -8.51
C GLU A 190 3.12 3.50 -8.42
N TRP A 191 2.35 3.07 -7.41
CA TRP A 191 0.99 3.57 -7.18
C TRP A 191 0.94 5.08 -7.01
N MET A 192 1.75 5.64 -6.11
CA MET A 192 1.79 7.09 -5.88
C MET A 192 2.28 7.88 -7.09
N ARG A 193 3.02 7.22 -8.00
CA ARG A 193 3.44 7.79 -9.30
C ARG A 193 2.38 7.60 -10.41
N GLY A 194 1.28 6.91 -10.13
CA GLY A 194 0.23 6.58 -11.10
C GLY A 194 0.63 5.50 -12.13
N GLN A 195 1.69 4.73 -11.86
CA GLN A 195 2.22 3.68 -12.75
C GLN A 195 1.67 2.30 -12.36
N TYR A 196 0.36 2.13 -12.49
CA TYR A 196 -0.35 0.94 -12.02
C TYR A 196 0.08 -0.36 -12.71
N ASP A 197 0.42 -0.33 -14.00
CA ASP A 197 0.93 -1.50 -14.73
C ASP A 197 2.26 -1.99 -14.18
N THR A 198 3.15 -1.06 -13.82
CA THR A 198 4.45 -1.41 -13.22
C THR A 198 4.25 -1.96 -11.81
N ALA A 199 3.35 -1.36 -11.02
CA ALA A 199 2.95 -1.88 -9.71
C ALA A 199 2.40 -3.33 -9.82
N LYS A 200 1.57 -3.59 -10.83
CA LYS A 200 1.03 -4.93 -11.15
C LYS A 200 2.15 -5.94 -11.43
N VAL A 201 3.17 -5.55 -12.20
CA VAL A 201 4.35 -6.41 -12.44
C VAL A 201 5.09 -6.72 -11.13
N HIS A 202 5.27 -5.74 -10.25
CA HIS A 202 5.91 -5.96 -8.95
C HIS A 202 5.11 -6.89 -8.05
N LEU A 203 3.78 -6.74 -8.00
CA LEU A 203 2.91 -7.61 -7.22
C LEU A 203 2.96 -9.05 -7.74
N LYS A 204 2.83 -9.25 -9.06
CA LYS A 204 2.92 -10.60 -9.66
C LYS A 204 4.25 -11.27 -9.37
N ASN A 205 5.36 -10.54 -9.47
CA ASN A 205 6.67 -11.09 -9.16
C ASN A 205 6.84 -11.37 -7.66
N GLY A 206 6.34 -10.49 -6.78
CA GLY A 206 6.35 -10.71 -5.33
C GLY A 206 5.57 -11.96 -4.92
N LEU A 207 4.39 -12.18 -5.50
CA LEU A 207 3.59 -13.38 -5.27
C LEU A 207 4.29 -14.66 -5.75
N ARG A 208 4.92 -14.65 -6.93
CA ARG A 208 5.71 -15.80 -7.41
C ARG A 208 6.88 -16.15 -6.49
N ILE A 209 7.53 -15.14 -5.91
CA ILE A 209 8.62 -15.33 -4.93
C ILE A 209 8.10 -15.92 -3.62
N LEU A 210 6.85 -15.61 -3.24
CA LEU A 210 6.18 -16.23 -2.09
C LEU A 210 5.81 -17.68 -2.38
N GLU A 211 5.24 -17.98 -3.55
CA GLU A 211 4.72 -19.31 -3.92
C GLU A 211 5.81 -20.37 -4.18
N GLY A 212 7.05 -19.98 -4.52
CA GLY A 212 8.15 -20.91 -4.81
C GLY A 212 8.73 -21.71 -3.63
N ASP A 213 7.95 -21.94 -2.57
CA ASP A 213 8.41 -22.34 -1.22
C ASP A 213 7.79 -23.64 -0.68
N GLU A 214 7.72 -24.68 -1.50
CA GLU A 214 7.35 -26.03 -1.00
C GLU A 214 8.53 -26.81 -0.39
N THR A 215 9.75 -26.25 -0.28
CA THR A 215 10.97 -27.05 -0.01
C THR A 215 11.84 -26.64 1.19
N LEU A 216 11.47 -25.67 2.03
CA LEU A 216 12.30 -25.26 3.18
C LEU A 216 11.90 -25.95 4.50
N THR A 217 12.89 -26.62 5.13
CA THR A 217 12.74 -27.40 6.37
C THR A 217 12.59 -26.55 7.64
N ALA A 218 11.89 -27.12 8.63
CA ALA A 218 11.37 -26.48 9.85
C ALA A 218 12.37 -25.77 10.79
N ALA A 219 13.68 -26.01 10.67
CA ALA A 219 14.68 -25.43 11.58
C ALA A 219 15.08 -23.98 11.24
N THR A 220 14.93 -23.57 9.97
CA THR A 220 15.20 -22.19 9.49
C THR A 220 14.04 -21.22 9.74
N ALA A 221 12.88 -21.75 10.14
CA ALA A 221 11.61 -21.04 10.22
C ALA A 221 11.50 -20.06 11.40
N ALA A 222 12.29 -20.13 12.48
CA ALA A 222 11.93 -19.41 13.71
C ALA A 222 12.12 -17.87 13.70
N PHE A 223 13.08 -17.33 12.93
CA PHE A 223 13.26 -15.87 12.73
C PHE A 223 12.74 -15.40 11.35
N SER A 224 12.69 -16.32 10.39
CA SER A 224 12.14 -16.14 9.04
C SER A 224 10.59 -16.23 9.02
N SER A 225 9.95 -16.91 9.97
CA SER A 225 8.49 -17.11 9.97
C SER A 225 7.75 -15.80 10.20
N VAL A 226 8.10 -15.00 11.22
CA VAL A 226 7.37 -13.76 11.50
C VAL A 226 7.58 -12.72 10.39
N PHE A 227 8.81 -12.65 9.86
CA PHE A 227 9.16 -11.75 8.74
C PHE A 227 8.42 -12.14 7.46
N GLY A 228 8.56 -13.42 7.06
CA GLY A 228 7.92 -13.97 5.87
C GLY A 228 6.40 -13.98 5.98
N GLN A 229 5.86 -14.22 7.18
CA GLN A 229 4.43 -14.17 7.46
C GLN A 229 3.89 -12.74 7.31
N CYS A 230 4.49 -11.72 7.92
CA CYS A 230 4.00 -10.34 7.78
C CYS A 230 4.04 -9.84 6.32
N LEU A 231 5.06 -10.23 5.55
CA LEU A 231 5.14 -9.91 4.13
C LEU A 231 4.17 -10.73 3.29
N GLY A 232 4.01 -12.01 3.61
CA GLY A 232 3.03 -12.90 3.02
C GLY A 232 1.62 -12.36 3.21
N GLU A 233 1.27 -11.98 4.44
CA GLU A 233 0.00 -11.34 4.78
C GLU A 233 -0.19 -10.02 4.03
N SER A 234 0.84 -9.16 3.99
CA SER A 234 0.75 -7.89 3.24
C SER A 234 0.50 -8.14 1.75
N LEU A 235 1.26 -9.04 1.12
CA LEU A 235 1.12 -9.35 -0.30
C LEU A 235 -0.18 -10.12 -0.62
N ALA A 236 -0.66 -10.95 0.29
CA ALA A 236 -1.96 -11.61 0.18
C ALA A 236 -3.10 -10.58 0.26
N SER A 237 -3.02 -9.63 1.20
CA SER A 237 -3.98 -8.53 1.28
C SER A 237 -3.94 -7.69 0.00
N LEU A 238 -2.76 -7.38 -0.53
CA LEU A 238 -2.63 -6.69 -1.81
C LEU A 238 -3.17 -7.50 -2.99
N LYS A 239 -3.06 -8.83 -2.97
CA LYS A 239 -3.64 -9.72 -3.98
C LYS A 239 -5.16 -9.62 -3.98
N VAL A 240 -5.81 -9.62 -2.82
CA VAL A 240 -7.27 -9.42 -2.72
C VAL A 240 -7.69 -8.10 -3.36
N GLN A 241 -6.99 -7.01 -3.02
CA GLN A 241 -7.23 -5.68 -3.58
C GLN A 241 -7.04 -5.62 -5.10
N SER A 242 -6.05 -6.37 -5.60
CA SER A 242 -5.66 -6.40 -7.02
C SER A 242 -6.78 -6.87 -7.95
N THR A 243 -7.76 -7.63 -7.43
CA THR A 243 -8.91 -8.17 -8.16
C THR A 243 -9.67 -7.07 -8.90
N TYR A 244 -9.93 -5.94 -8.26
CA TYR A 244 -10.67 -4.84 -8.88
C TYR A 244 -9.87 -3.97 -9.84
N PHE A 245 -8.54 -4.08 -9.85
CA PHE A 245 -7.66 -3.31 -10.76
C PHE A 245 -7.23 -4.09 -11.99
N GLY A 246 -7.95 -5.16 -12.32
CA GLY A 246 -7.64 -6.01 -13.47
C GLY A 246 -6.24 -6.64 -13.42
N ILE A 247 -5.66 -6.82 -12.21
CA ILE A 247 -4.36 -7.49 -12.07
C ILE A 247 -4.50 -8.99 -12.41
N GLU A 248 -5.59 -9.58 -11.95
CA GLU A 248 -6.06 -10.92 -12.30
C GLU A 248 -7.30 -10.82 -13.17
N GLU A 249 -7.42 -11.70 -14.16
CA GLU A 249 -8.68 -11.88 -14.87
C GLU A 249 -9.66 -12.62 -13.94
N PRO A 250 -10.95 -12.25 -13.94
CA PRO A 250 -11.96 -12.96 -13.17
C PRO A 250 -11.97 -14.41 -13.58
N LYS A 251 -11.69 -15.29 -12.62
CA LYS A 251 -11.75 -16.72 -12.85
C LYS A 251 -13.21 -17.16 -12.79
N GLN A 252 -13.55 -18.21 -13.54
CA GLN A 252 -14.86 -18.83 -13.38
C GLN A 252 -15.03 -19.29 -11.93
N PRO A 253 -16.07 -18.81 -11.22
CA PRO A 253 -16.29 -19.16 -9.84
C PRO A 253 -16.57 -20.66 -9.77
N GLN A 254 -15.83 -21.35 -8.91
CA GLN A 254 -16.01 -22.79 -8.69
C GLN A 254 -16.91 -22.97 -7.48
N CYS A 255 -17.90 -23.85 -7.61
CA CYS A 255 -18.62 -24.34 -6.44
C CYS A 255 -17.61 -25.06 -5.53
N PRO A 256 -17.51 -24.75 -4.23
CA PRO A 256 -16.52 -25.36 -3.35
C PRO A 256 -16.65 -26.88 -3.40
N LYS A 257 -15.63 -27.55 -3.98
CA LYS A 257 -15.58 -29.01 -4.07
C LYS A 257 -15.11 -29.57 -2.73
N ASN A 258 -16.06 -29.72 -1.80
CA ASN A 258 -15.81 -29.97 -0.38
C ASN A 258 -14.94 -28.87 0.27
N PRO A 259 -15.13 -28.57 1.56
CA PRO A 259 -14.18 -27.73 2.27
C PRO A 259 -12.80 -28.39 2.19
N ASP A 260 -11.81 -27.67 1.67
CA ASP A 260 -10.41 -28.07 1.78
C ASP A 260 -10.14 -28.44 3.24
N PRO A 261 -9.43 -29.54 3.55
CA PRO A 261 -9.19 -29.98 4.93
C PRO A 261 -8.50 -28.93 5.83
N GLY A 262 -7.98 -27.85 5.24
CA GLY A 262 -7.36 -26.72 5.93
C GLY A 262 -8.20 -25.44 6.01
N THR A 263 -9.38 -25.38 5.39
CA THR A 263 -10.26 -24.19 5.45
C THR A 263 -11.19 -24.34 6.66
N PRO A 264 -11.09 -23.48 7.68
CA PRO A 264 -11.96 -23.59 8.85
C PRO A 264 -13.41 -23.49 8.41
N ILE A 265 -14.20 -24.52 8.71
CA ILE A 265 -15.65 -24.43 8.60
C ILE A 265 -16.06 -23.29 9.55
N LEU A 266 -16.69 -22.25 9.01
CA LEU A 266 -17.12 -21.07 9.77
C LEU A 266 -18.24 -21.38 10.78
N ASP A 267 -18.74 -22.60 10.79
CA ASP A 267 -19.67 -23.10 11.81
C ASP A 267 -18.97 -23.08 13.18
N ASP A 268 -19.60 -22.40 14.14
CA ASP A 268 -19.12 -22.22 15.51
C ASP A 268 -17.77 -21.47 15.68
N LYS A 269 -17.33 -20.71 14.67
CA LYS A 269 -16.06 -19.96 14.78
C LYS A 269 -16.16 -18.81 15.78
N ILE A 270 -15.24 -18.80 16.75
CA ILE A 270 -15.02 -17.71 17.71
C ILE A 270 -13.66 -17.09 17.43
N PHE A 271 -13.60 -15.78 17.24
CA PHE A 271 -12.33 -15.08 17.09
C PHE A 271 -11.70 -14.80 18.45
N TYR A 272 -10.42 -15.15 18.59
CA TYR A 272 -9.64 -14.87 19.81
C TYR A 272 -8.67 -13.69 19.63
N SER A 273 -8.48 -13.23 18.39
CA SER A 273 -7.63 -12.09 18.08
C SER A 273 -8.12 -11.38 16.83
N LEU A 274 -7.74 -10.10 16.70
CA LEU A 274 -8.02 -9.31 15.50
C LEU A 274 -7.36 -9.93 14.25
N LEU A 275 -6.17 -10.53 14.40
CA LEU A 275 -5.45 -11.17 13.30
C LEU A 275 -6.23 -12.38 12.76
N ASP A 276 -6.78 -13.23 13.64
CA ASP A 276 -7.61 -14.38 13.23
C ASP A 276 -8.87 -13.93 12.46
N ALA A 277 -9.54 -12.88 12.93
CA ALA A 277 -10.66 -12.29 12.20
C ALA A 277 -10.24 -11.79 10.81
N ARG A 278 -9.11 -11.08 10.70
CA ARG A 278 -8.58 -10.56 9.44
C ARG A 278 -8.22 -11.67 8.45
N LEU A 279 -7.47 -12.68 8.90
CA LEU A 279 -7.04 -13.82 8.07
C LEU A 279 -8.24 -14.66 7.59
N THR A 280 -9.35 -14.64 8.32
CA THR A 280 -10.61 -15.29 7.90
C THR A 280 -11.36 -14.46 6.86
N PHE A 281 -11.32 -13.13 6.99
CA PHE A 281 -12.10 -12.22 6.17
C PHE A 281 -11.48 -11.96 4.79
N GLU A 282 -10.15 -11.81 4.70
CA GLU A 282 -9.46 -11.45 3.46
C GLU A 282 -9.71 -12.44 2.31
N PRO A 283 -9.62 -13.79 2.50
CA PRO A 283 -9.94 -14.74 1.44
C PRO A 283 -11.40 -14.65 0.97
N LEU A 284 -12.34 -14.53 1.93
CA LEU A 284 -13.77 -14.42 1.63
C LEU A 284 -14.08 -13.14 0.83
N MET A 285 -13.46 -12.02 1.20
CA MET A 285 -13.55 -10.77 0.43
C MET A 285 -13.03 -10.97 -1.01
N GLY A 286 -11.90 -11.65 -1.18
CA GLY A 286 -11.35 -11.98 -2.50
C GLY A 286 -12.30 -12.83 -3.35
N GLU A 287 -12.89 -13.88 -2.77
CA GLU A 287 -13.86 -14.73 -3.46
C GLU A 287 -15.11 -13.95 -3.90
N ILE A 288 -15.63 -13.07 -3.05
CA ILE A 288 -16.78 -12.22 -3.37
C ILE A 288 -16.44 -11.24 -4.50
N PHE A 289 -15.26 -10.61 -4.46
CA PHE A 289 -14.83 -9.70 -5.52
C PHE A 289 -14.69 -10.42 -6.87
N GLN A 290 -14.14 -11.63 -6.87
CA GLN A 290 -14.03 -12.47 -8.07
C GLN A 290 -15.42 -12.84 -8.61
N PHE A 291 -16.33 -13.27 -7.74
CA PHE A 291 -17.71 -13.61 -8.11
C PHE A 291 -18.46 -12.41 -8.69
N HIS A 292 -18.36 -11.23 -8.05
CA HIS A 292 -18.98 -10.01 -8.53
C HIS A 292 -18.42 -9.57 -9.89
N LEU A 293 -17.09 -9.59 -10.08
CA LEU A 293 -16.49 -9.25 -11.37
C LEU A 293 -16.85 -10.25 -12.47
N PHE A 294 -16.91 -11.54 -12.14
CA PHE A 294 -17.31 -12.56 -13.11
C PHE A 294 -18.75 -12.35 -13.56
N THR A 295 -19.69 -12.23 -12.62
CA THR A 295 -21.12 -12.03 -12.90
C THR A 295 -21.41 -10.72 -13.64
N SER A 296 -20.70 -9.64 -13.30
CA SER A 296 -20.85 -8.35 -14.00
C SER A 296 -20.47 -8.36 -15.49
N ARG A 297 -19.74 -9.39 -15.96
CA ARG A 297 -19.32 -9.55 -17.35
C ARG A 297 -20.22 -10.47 -18.17
N LEU A 298 -21.15 -11.16 -17.51
CA LEU A 298 -22.08 -12.05 -18.18
C LEU A 298 -23.22 -11.23 -18.80
N SER A 299 -23.66 -11.67 -19.97
CA SER A 299 -24.95 -11.24 -20.53
C SER A 299 -26.12 -11.82 -19.71
N GLU A 300 -27.33 -11.26 -19.91
CA GLU A 300 -28.55 -11.78 -19.28
C GLU A 300 -28.83 -13.24 -19.70
N GLU A 301 -28.53 -13.59 -20.95
CA GLU A 301 -28.66 -14.96 -21.47
C GLU A 301 -27.71 -15.91 -20.76
N GLU A 302 -26.42 -15.55 -20.66
CA GLU A 302 -25.40 -16.36 -19.95
C GLU A 302 -25.72 -16.51 -18.47
N THR A 303 -26.22 -15.45 -17.83
CA THR A 303 -26.65 -15.48 -16.43
C THR A 303 -27.81 -16.46 -16.25
N SER A 304 -28.81 -16.41 -17.15
CA SER A 304 -29.97 -17.31 -17.11
C SER A 304 -29.58 -18.77 -17.34
N LEU A 305 -28.68 -19.04 -18.29
CA LEU A 305 -28.15 -20.38 -18.58
C LEU A 305 -27.41 -20.99 -17.39
N ASN A 306 -26.69 -20.19 -16.62
CA ASN A 306 -25.87 -20.64 -15.49
C ASN A 306 -26.52 -20.37 -14.12
N TYR A 307 -27.77 -19.90 -14.08
CA TYR A 307 -28.40 -19.34 -12.88
C TYR A 307 -28.37 -20.30 -11.69
N GLY A 308 -28.68 -21.59 -11.89
CA GLY A 308 -28.67 -22.59 -10.81
C GLY A 308 -27.33 -22.63 -10.08
N GLN A 309 -26.24 -22.87 -10.84
CA GLN A 309 -24.88 -22.93 -10.30
C GLN A 309 -24.45 -21.60 -9.68
N LEU A 310 -24.75 -20.47 -10.32
CA LEU A 310 -24.39 -19.15 -9.81
C LEU A 310 -25.14 -18.82 -8.51
N SER A 311 -26.41 -19.21 -8.39
CA SER A 311 -27.22 -19.00 -7.19
C SER A 311 -26.73 -19.84 -6.01
N ASP A 312 -26.26 -21.07 -6.25
CA ASP A 312 -25.65 -21.91 -5.21
C ASP A 312 -24.38 -21.25 -4.67
N ILE A 313 -23.54 -20.69 -5.55
CA ILE A 313 -22.33 -19.98 -5.16
C ILE A 313 -22.67 -18.68 -4.41
N GLN A 314 -23.65 -17.91 -4.90
CA GLN A 314 -24.13 -16.70 -4.23
C GLN A 314 -24.63 -17.02 -2.82
N PHE A 315 -25.43 -18.08 -2.67
CA PHE A 315 -25.96 -18.52 -1.37
C PHE A 315 -24.82 -18.90 -0.40
N GLU A 316 -23.83 -19.67 -0.86
CA GLU A 316 -22.70 -20.08 -0.03
C GLU A 316 -21.85 -18.87 0.43
N LEU A 317 -21.56 -17.94 -0.50
CA LEU A 317 -20.83 -16.71 -0.16
C LEU A 317 -21.60 -15.86 0.85
N SER A 318 -22.91 -15.69 0.65
CA SER A 318 -23.79 -14.98 1.60
C SER A 318 -23.83 -15.66 2.96
N SER A 319 -23.93 -17.00 2.99
CA SER A 319 -23.93 -17.80 4.22
C SER A 319 -22.63 -17.61 5.02
N ARG A 320 -21.47 -17.79 4.37
CA ARG A 320 -20.15 -17.59 4.99
C ARG A 320 -19.94 -16.16 5.49
N LEU A 321 -20.38 -15.17 4.71
CA LEU A 321 -20.28 -13.75 5.09
C LEU A 321 -21.17 -13.42 6.29
N ASN A 322 -22.36 -14.00 6.37
CA ASN A 322 -23.24 -13.85 7.53
C ASN A 322 -22.65 -14.51 8.79
N ARG A 323 -22.10 -15.72 8.66
CA ARG A 323 -21.42 -16.40 9.78
C ARG A 323 -20.22 -15.59 10.28
N PHE A 324 -19.43 -15.03 9.35
CA PHE A 324 -18.35 -14.11 9.70
C PHE A 324 -18.86 -12.89 10.46
N ALA A 325 -19.96 -12.27 10.01
CA ALA A 325 -20.54 -11.10 10.66
C ALA A 325 -20.95 -11.38 12.11
N ILE A 326 -21.61 -12.51 12.36
CA ILE A 326 -22.01 -12.97 13.70
C ILE A 326 -20.77 -13.18 14.58
N ALA A 327 -19.77 -13.91 14.09
CA ALA A 327 -18.53 -14.16 14.84
C ALA A 327 -17.77 -12.86 15.14
N LEU A 328 -17.74 -11.92 14.20
CA LEU A 328 -17.10 -10.62 14.36
C LEU A 328 -17.84 -9.78 15.41
N GLU A 329 -19.17 -9.79 15.42
CA GLU A 329 -19.99 -9.07 16.40
C GLU A 329 -19.76 -9.61 17.81
N LEU A 330 -19.73 -10.94 18.00
CA LEU A 330 -19.40 -11.57 19.28
C LEU A 330 -18.01 -11.16 19.78
N PHE A 331 -17.03 -11.09 18.88
CA PHE A 331 -15.70 -10.59 19.21
C PHE A 331 -15.70 -9.10 19.57
N CYS A 332 -16.46 -8.27 18.84
CA CYS A 332 -16.63 -6.86 19.16
C CYS A 332 -17.17 -6.68 20.59
N ILE A 333 -18.26 -7.36 20.93
CA ILE A 333 -18.91 -7.23 22.24
C ILE A 333 -17.96 -7.60 23.38
N SER A 334 -17.16 -8.66 23.20
CA SER A 334 -16.27 -9.16 24.25
C SER A 334 -14.97 -8.36 24.40
N SER A 335 -14.43 -7.80 23.31
CA SER A 335 -13.04 -7.34 23.29
C SER A 335 -12.85 -5.86 22.95
N PHE A 336 -13.86 -5.15 22.40
CA PHE A 336 -13.69 -3.82 21.79
C PHE A 336 -13.01 -2.78 22.71
N GLU A 337 -13.48 -2.64 23.95
CA GLU A 337 -12.97 -1.63 24.89
C GLU A 337 -11.53 -1.89 25.34
N GLN A 338 -11.06 -3.13 25.25
CA GLN A 338 -9.70 -3.53 25.64
C GLN A 338 -8.69 -3.35 24.50
N LEU A 339 -9.18 -3.22 23.25
CA LEU A 339 -8.34 -3.08 22.08
C LEU A 339 -7.74 -1.68 21.98
N PRO A 340 -6.49 -1.55 21.49
CA PRO A 340 -5.93 -0.24 21.17
C PRO A 340 -6.72 0.44 20.03
N ARG A 341 -6.63 1.76 19.94
CA ARG A 341 -7.43 2.57 18.98
C ARG A 341 -7.25 2.18 17.51
N ASN A 342 -6.09 1.67 17.12
CA ASN A 342 -5.84 1.15 15.76
C ASN A 342 -6.55 -0.18 15.54
N ALA A 343 -6.47 -1.11 16.49
CA ALA A 343 -7.23 -2.36 16.44
C ALA A 343 -8.75 -2.14 16.41
N GLN A 344 -9.27 -1.19 17.18
CA GLN A 344 -10.69 -0.79 17.12
C GLN A 344 -11.09 -0.26 15.73
N ARG A 345 -10.22 0.51 15.07
CA ARG A 345 -10.45 1.00 13.69
C ARG A 345 -10.43 -0.13 12.67
N SER A 346 -9.47 -1.05 12.77
CA SER A 346 -9.42 -2.24 11.92
C SER A 346 -10.70 -3.08 12.05
N LEU A 347 -11.21 -3.23 13.27
CA LEU A 347 -12.46 -3.96 13.53
C LEU A 347 -13.67 -3.28 12.87
N ARG A 348 -13.82 -1.96 13.06
CA ARG A 348 -14.87 -1.17 12.40
C ARG A 348 -14.74 -1.18 10.88
N THR A 349 -13.52 -1.21 10.36
CA THR A 349 -13.26 -1.32 8.92
C THR A 349 -13.73 -2.68 8.39
N MET A 350 -13.47 -3.79 9.10
CA MET A 350 -14.02 -5.10 8.70
C MET A 350 -15.54 -5.13 8.73
N GLN A 351 -16.19 -4.53 9.74
CA GLN A 351 -17.66 -4.39 9.77
C GLN A 351 -18.19 -3.60 8.57
N LEU A 352 -17.53 -2.49 8.25
CA LEU A 352 -17.88 -1.65 7.09
C LEU A 352 -17.81 -2.42 5.77
N HIS A 353 -16.71 -3.14 5.55
CA HIS A 353 -16.54 -3.96 4.35
C HIS A 353 -17.52 -5.12 4.31
N GLN A 354 -17.81 -5.78 5.44
CA GLN A 354 -18.77 -6.88 5.51
C GLN A 354 -20.16 -6.43 5.04
N GLN A 355 -20.61 -5.25 5.44
CA GLN A 355 -21.90 -4.71 5.02
C GLN A 355 -21.95 -4.43 3.52
N VAL A 356 -20.91 -3.79 2.98
CA VAL A 356 -20.80 -3.53 1.54
C VAL A 356 -20.81 -4.84 0.76
N LEU A 357 -20.00 -5.82 1.18
CA LEU A 357 -19.93 -7.14 0.55
C LEU A 357 -21.27 -7.87 0.60
N SER A 358 -22.04 -7.73 1.67
CA SER A 358 -23.37 -8.34 1.77
C SER A 358 -24.32 -7.78 0.71
N ILE A 359 -24.30 -6.47 0.49
CA ILE A 359 -25.07 -5.83 -0.59
C ILE A 359 -24.55 -6.31 -1.96
N VAL A 360 -23.23 -6.29 -2.17
CA VAL A 360 -22.61 -6.72 -3.43
C VAL A 360 -23.02 -8.15 -3.81
N VAL A 361 -22.88 -9.13 -2.89
CA VAL A 361 -23.23 -10.53 -3.17
C VAL A 361 -24.72 -10.67 -3.50
N ASN A 362 -25.60 -10.01 -2.73
CA ASN A 362 -27.04 -10.09 -2.95
C ASN A 362 -27.46 -9.51 -4.32
N LEU A 363 -26.75 -8.50 -4.80
CA LEU A 363 -27.04 -7.86 -6.09
C LEU A 363 -26.39 -8.56 -7.29
N SER A 364 -25.39 -9.44 -7.11
CA SER A 364 -24.60 -9.99 -8.23
C SER A 364 -25.38 -10.75 -9.31
N LEU A 365 -26.57 -11.29 -9.00
CA LEU A 365 -27.42 -12.03 -9.95
C LEU A 365 -28.74 -11.31 -10.29
N LEU A 366 -28.98 -10.17 -9.64
CA LEU A 366 -30.08 -9.30 -10.00
C LEU A 366 -29.53 -8.40 -11.10
N GLY A 367 -30.14 -8.41 -12.28
CA GLY A 367 -29.67 -7.63 -13.44
C GLY A 367 -29.65 -6.12 -13.18
N HIS A 368 -29.74 -5.30 -14.22
CA HIS A 368 -29.78 -3.83 -14.07
C HIS A 368 -31.11 -3.29 -13.47
N GLU A 369 -31.77 -4.05 -12.59
CA GLU A 369 -32.96 -3.63 -11.85
C GLU A 369 -32.60 -2.62 -10.76
N HIS A 370 -32.59 -1.35 -11.16
CA HIS A 370 -32.15 -0.25 -10.31
C HIS A 370 -33.05 0.00 -9.08
N ASP A 371 -34.29 -0.47 -9.06
CA ASP A 371 -35.25 -0.18 -7.98
C ASP A 371 -34.95 -0.97 -6.70
N VAL A 372 -34.27 -2.12 -6.82
CA VAL A 372 -33.87 -2.93 -5.65
C VAL A 372 -32.87 -2.19 -4.75
N LEU A 373 -32.10 -1.26 -5.30
CA LEU A 373 -31.11 -0.47 -4.56
C LEU A 373 -31.76 0.43 -3.49
N ASP A 374 -33.01 0.83 -3.68
CA ASP A 374 -33.70 1.73 -2.73
C ASP A 374 -34.01 1.03 -1.40
N PHE A 375 -34.16 -0.31 -1.40
CA PHE A 375 -34.29 -1.10 -0.18
C PHE A 375 -33.04 -1.05 0.71
N TYR A 376 -31.88 -0.74 0.12
CA TYR A 376 -30.61 -0.64 0.84
C TYR A 376 -30.30 0.78 1.36
N ASN A 377 -31.19 1.75 1.20
CA ASN A 377 -31.01 3.11 1.72
C ASN A 377 -30.66 3.16 3.23
N PRO A 378 -31.32 2.39 4.13
CA PRO A 378 -30.91 2.33 5.53
C PRO A 378 -29.48 1.78 5.72
N SER A 379 -29.09 0.78 4.92
CA SER A 379 -27.74 0.21 4.94
C SER A 379 -26.70 1.22 4.46
N PHE A 380 -27.00 2.00 3.40
CA PHE A 380 -26.12 3.07 2.93
C PHE A 380 -25.91 4.15 3.99
N GLU A 381 -26.97 4.58 4.69
CA GLU A 381 -26.85 5.55 5.80
C GLU A 381 -25.98 5.04 6.95
N HIS A 382 -26.12 3.75 7.26
CA HIS A 382 -25.33 3.12 8.30
C HIS A 382 -23.84 2.99 7.89
N ILE A 383 -23.56 2.58 6.64
CA ILE A 383 -22.21 2.55 6.06
C ILE A 383 -21.55 3.94 6.13
N LEU A 384 -22.29 5.01 5.82
CA LEU A 384 -21.77 6.37 5.91
C LEU A 384 -21.47 6.81 7.34
N SER A 385 -22.37 6.51 8.27
CA SER A 385 -22.20 6.86 9.67
C SER A 385 -21.01 6.12 10.30
N LEU A 386 -20.84 4.84 9.97
CA LEU A 386 -19.67 4.06 10.40
C LEU A 386 -18.38 4.59 9.78
N THR A 387 -18.41 4.96 8.49
CA THR A 387 -17.26 5.57 7.81
C THR A 387 -16.84 6.89 8.46
N GLU A 388 -17.78 7.79 8.73
CA GLU A 388 -17.50 9.06 9.41
C GLU A 388 -16.93 8.83 10.81
N ALA A 389 -17.43 7.83 11.55
CA ALA A 389 -16.89 7.46 12.86
C ALA A 389 -15.46 6.91 12.77
N ILE A 390 -15.13 6.12 11.74
CA ILE A 390 -13.76 5.66 11.47
C ILE A 390 -12.86 6.86 11.18
N ILE A 391 -13.25 7.73 10.24
CA ILE A 391 -12.50 8.93 9.86
C ILE A 391 -12.25 9.84 11.08
N ALA A 392 -13.28 10.11 11.88
CA ALA A 392 -13.19 10.98 13.05
C ALA A 392 -12.30 10.43 14.17
N SER A 393 -12.04 9.11 14.19
CA SER A 393 -11.18 8.49 15.19
C SER A 393 -9.68 8.66 14.94
N PHE A 394 -9.29 9.18 13.76
CA PHE A 394 -7.90 9.51 13.46
C PHE A 394 -7.49 10.85 14.06
N THR A 395 -6.44 10.84 14.88
CA THR A 395 -5.82 12.07 15.40
C THR A 395 -4.88 12.72 14.38
N ASN A 396 -4.15 11.88 13.65
CA ASN A 396 -3.33 12.26 12.50
C ASN A 396 -3.75 11.36 11.34
N ARG A 397 -4.22 11.99 10.26
CA ARG A 397 -4.66 11.30 9.05
C ARG A 397 -3.43 10.83 8.26
N PRO A 398 -3.27 9.52 7.99
CA PRO A 398 -2.24 9.07 7.05
C PRO A 398 -2.57 9.53 5.64
N SER A 399 -1.56 9.80 4.81
CA SER A 399 -1.78 10.16 3.40
C SER A 399 -1.97 8.92 2.53
N VAL A 400 -1.31 7.81 2.87
CA VAL A 400 -1.33 6.54 2.14
C VAL A 400 -1.32 5.35 3.12
N CYS A 401 -2.07 4.29 2.82
CA CYS A 401 -1.95 2.96 3.46
C CYS A 401 -1.91 1.83 2.41
N LEU A 402 -1.48 0.63 2.83
CA LEU A 402 -1.44 -0.56 1.97
C LEU A 402 -2.78 -1.29 1.91
N ASP A 403 -3.50 -1.36 3.05
CA ASP A 403 -4.73 -2.13 3.15
C ASP A 403 -5.95 -1.32 2.68
N MET A 404 -7.07 -2.02 2.48
CA MET A 404 -8.38 -1.41 2.22
C MET A 404 -8.92 -0.70 3.46
N GLY A 405 -9.35 0.54 3.28
CA GLY A 405 -9.96 1.35 4.31
C GLY A 405 -11.41 1.70 3.97
N VAL A 406 -11.74 2.98 4.02
CA VAL A 406 -13.10 3.49 3.83
C VAL A 406 -13.39 3.91 2.39
N ILE A 407 -12.38 4.05 1.53
CA ILE A 407 -12.54 4.57 0.17
C ILE A 407 -13.38 3.64 -0.70
N LEU A 408 -13.12 2.33 -0.66
CA LEU A 408 -13.93 1.36 -1.44
C LEU A 408 -15.40 1.37 -0.99
N PRO A 409 -15.74 1.22 0.31
CA PRO A 409 -17.11 1.39 0.79
C PRO A 409 -17.76 2.70 0.35
N LEU A 410 -17.07 3.84 0.46
CA LEU A 410 -17.60 5.12 0.00
C LEU A 410 -17.83 5.14 -1.50
N SER A 411 -16.90 4.61 -2.30
CA SER A 411 -17.05 4.54 -3.75
C SER A 411 -18.27 3.72 -4.14
N PHE A 412 -18.56 2.63 -3.43
CA PHE A 412 -19.76 1.83 -3.61
C PHE A 412 -21.03 2.64 -3.32
N VAL A 413 -21.10 3.33 -2.17
CA VAL A 413 -22.28 4.15 -1.84
C VAL A 413 -22.47 5.27 -2.86
N VAL A 414 -21.40 5.99 -3.21
CA VAL A 414 -21.47 7.13 -4.14
C VAL A 414 -21.95 6.69 -5.53
N THR A 415 -21.56 5.50 -5.98
CA THR A 415 -21.89 5.01 -7.32
C THR A 415 -23.23 4.28 -7.41
N ARG A 416 -23.63 3.56 -6.35
CA ARG A 416 -24.83 2.70 -6.36
C ARG A 416 -26.04 3.31 -5.67
N CYS A 417 -25.88 4.24 -4.72
CA CYS A 417 -27.02 4.85 -4.05
C CYS A 417 -27.74 5.84 -4.98
N ARG A 418 -29.06 5.66 -5.14
CA ARG A 418 -29.91 6.53 -5.97
C ARG A 418 -30.47 7.73 -5.21
N GLU A 419 -30.56 7.63 -3.88
CA GLU A 419 -31.06 8.71 -3.02
C GLU A 419 -30.09 9.92 -3.05
N PRO A 420 -30.51 11.08 -3.59
CA PRO A 420 -29.62 12.22 -3.82
C PRO A 420 -28.93 12.73 -2.55
N LEU A 421 -29.62 12.71 -1.41
CA LEU A 421 -29.06 13.22 -0.15
C LEU A 421 -27.95 12.32 0.40
N ILE A 422 -28.16 11.00 0.37
CA ILE A 422 -27.17 9.99 0.80
C ILE A 422 -25.96 10.06 -0.11
N ARG A 423 -26.17 10.08 -1.43
CA ARG A 423 -25.08 10.18 -2.41
C ARG A 423 -24.27 11.47 -2.25
N ALA A 424 -24.93 12.61 -2.03
CA ALA A 424 -24.26 13.89 -1.79
C ALA A 424 -23.48 13.90 -0.47
N ARG A 425 -23.99 13.27 0.60
CA ARG A 425 -23.25 13.06 1.86
C ARG A 425 -22.01 12.20 1.62
N ALA A 426 -22.15 11.06 0.95
CA ALA A 426 -21.06 10.15 0.63
C ALA A 426 -19.94 10.85 -0.16
N LEU A 427 -20.30 11.65 -1.18
CA LEU A 427 -19.34 12.39 -1.99
C LEU A 427 -18.61 13.48 -1.18
N ARG A 428 -19.30 14.15 -0.25
CA ARG A 428 -18.67 15.12 0.66
C ARG A 428 -17.68 14.44 1.60
N VAL A 429 -18.04 13.29 2.18
CA VAL A 429 -17.17 12.51 3.05
C VAL A 429 -15.91 12.10 2.29
N LEU A 430 -16.06 11.55 1.07
CA LEU A 430 -14.95 11.13 0.23
C LEU A 430 -13.99 12.30 -0.10
N ARG A 431 -14.51 13.47 -0.46
CA ARG A 431 -13.71 14.67 -0.71
C ARG A 431 -13.01 15.21 0.54
N SER A 432 -13.64 15.05 1.71
CA SER A 432 -13.07 15.46 3.00
C SER A 432 -11.98 14.50 3.52
N TRP A 433 -11.83 13.34 2.88
CA TRP A 433 -10.83 12.32 3.21
C TRP A 433 -9.80 12.19 2.09
N PRO A 434 -8.94 13.19 1.84
CA PRO A 434 -7.95 13.14 0.75
C PRO A 434 -6.88 12.09 1.07
N HIS A 435 -7.08 10.84 0.69
CA HIS A 435 -6.32 9.69 1.18
C HIS A 435 -6.17 8.66 0.05
N ARG A 436 -5.16 7.81 0.18
CA ARG A 436 -4.92 6.69 -0.73
C ARG A 436 -4.85 5.37 0.02
N GLU A 437 -5.71 4.44 -0.36
CA GLU A 437 -5.78 3.09 0.20
C GLU A 437 -5.31 2.14 -0.90
N GLY A 438 -4.07 1.68 -0.82
CA GLY A 438 -3.40 0.97 -1.91
C GLY A 438 -3.51 1.73 -3.25
N PRO A 439 -4.14 1.15 -4.28
CA PRO A 439 -4.38 1.82 -5.56
C PRO A 439 -5.55 2.83 -5.57
N TRP A 440 -6.41 2.83 -4.54
CA TRP A 440 -7.62 3.65 -4.45
C TRP A 440 -7.31 5.07 -3.99
N GLU A 441 -7.65 6.09 -4.78
CA GLU A 441 -7.45 7.49 -4.41
C GLU A 441 -8.78 8.22 -4.30
N SER A 442 -9.06 8.82 -3.14
CA SER A 442 -10.36 9.40 -2.85
C SER A 442 -10.72 10.59 -3.75
N SER A 443 -9.75 11.43 -4.10
CA SER A 443 -9.96 12.58 -4.98
C SER A 443 -10.30 12.15 -6.41
N PHE A 444 -9.59 11.16 -6.95
CA PHE A 444 -9.86 10.57 -8.25
C PHE A 444 -11.27 9.95 -8.28
N ILE A 445 -11.61 9.15 -7.27
CA ILE A 445 -12.91 8.49 -7.15
C ILE A 445 -14.03 9.53 -7.05
N ALA A 446 -13.83 10.58 -6.25
CA ALA A 446 -14.79 11.68 -6.13
C ALA A 446 -14.98 12.43 -7.46
N GLU A 447 -13.90 12.62 -8.23
CA GLU A 447 -13.97 13.24 -9.56
C GLU A 447 -14.76 12.38 -10.54
N CYS A 448 -14.43 11.08 -10.65
CA CYS A 448 -15.14 10.14 -11.52
C CYS A 448 -16.63 10.07 -11.17
N ALA A 449 -16.95 9.94 -9.89
CA ALA A 449 -18.32 9.91 -9.40
C ALA A 449 -19.12 11.20 -9.61
N SER A 450 -18.44 12.33 -9.84
CA SER A 450 -19.10 13.61 -10.11
C SER A 450 -19.53 13.76 -11.57
N ARG A 451 -19.07 12.89 -12.46
CA ARG A 451 -19.41 12.92 -13.89
C ARG A 451 -20.74 12.18 -14.12
N PRO A 452 -21.48 12.54 -15.19
CA PRO A 452 -22.63 11.74 -15.62
C PRO A 452 -22.19 10.30 -15.86
N GLN A 453 -22.94 9.33 -15.33
CA GLN A 453 -22.64 7.91 -15.54
C GLN A 453 -23.17 7.51 -16.93
N ASP A 454 -22.26 7.18 -17.86
CA ASP A 454 -22.61 6.52 -19.12
C ASP A 454 -22.86 5.01 -18.87
N SER A 455 -23.52 4.34 -19.82
CA SER A 455 -24.00 2.95 -19.71
C SER A 455 -22.94 1.95 -19.20
N GLY A 456 -23.24 1.24 -18.11
CA GLY A 456 -22.38 0.21 -17.49
C GLY A 456 -22.56 0.19 -15.97
N ASP A 457 -21.85 -0.71 -15.26
CA ASP A 457 -21.77 -0.67 -13.80
C ASP A 457 -20.84 0.48 -13.36
N PRO A 458 -21.36 1.58 -12.79
CA PRO A 458 -20.56 2.75 -12.48
C PRO A 458 -19.54 2.50 -11.37
N PHE A 459 -19.81 1.51 -10.52
CA PHE A 459 -18.86 1.09 -9.50
C PHE A 459 -17.64 0.48 -10.16
N LEU A 460 -17.83 -0.44 -11.13
CA LEU A 460 -16.75 -1.10 -11.86
C LEU A 460 -16.01 -0.19 -12.83
N ALA A 461 -16.73 0.73 -13.48
CA ALA A 461 -16.15 1.73 -14.37
C ALA A 461 -15.16 2.68 -13.67
N MET A 462 -15.23 2.78 -12.34
CA MET A 462 -14.28 3.55 -11.53
C MET A 462 -13.03 2.76 -11.12
N LEU A 463 -12.99 1.45 -11.39
CA LEU A 463 -11.95 0.51 -10.95
C LEU A 463 -11.00 0.09 -12.08
N VAL A 464 -11.38 0.36 -13.33
CA VAL A 464 -10.63 0.15 -14.57
C VAL A 464 -10.14 1.49 -15.09
#